data_AF-A0A317VBV7-F1
#
_entry.id   AF-A0A317VBV7-F1
#
_cell.length_a   1.000
_cell.length_b   1.000
_cell.length_c   1.000
_cell.angle_alpha   90.00
_cell.angle_beta   90.00
_cell.angle_gamma   90.00
#
_symmetry.space_group_name_H-M   'P 1'
#
loop_
_entity.id
_entity.type
_entity.pdbx_description
1 polymer ?
#
loop_
_entity_poly.entity_id
_entity_poly.type
_entity_poly.pdbx_seq_one_letter_code
_entity_poly.pdbx_strand_id
1 'polypeptide(L)'
;MPGQDVEFRRGRITAHQLESRRPSYINACLIQSRGSRPPVPCSSCHAQPGTKTFASCRHLPGAWGGACANCKWSDQASRCSVRDEVWTGLTDGTDSAAQDRGLPGGTVRDPILIEDVEGQNINQPILIEEDGDENDPIIL
;
A
#
# COMPACT_ATOMS: atom_id res chain seq x y z
N MET A 1 -2.12 11.55 -3.24
CA MET A 1 -1.74 10.98 -4.56
C MET A 1 -2.94 10.22 -5.11
N PRO A 2 -3.39 10.50 -6.34
CA PRO A 2 -4.49 9.76 -6.97
C PRO A 2 -4.09 8.30 -7.21
N GLY A 3 -5.07 7.39 -7.20
CA GLY A 3 -4.83 5.99 -7.53
C GLY A 3 -4.60 5.80 -9.03
N GLN A 4 -3.69 4.90 -9.38
CA GLN A 4 -3.45 4.46 -10.74
C GLN A 4 -3.84 2.99 -10.91
N ASP A 5 -4.03 2.57 -12.15
CA ASP A 5 -4.26 1.17 -12.50
C ASP A 5 -3.09 0.29 -12.05
N VAL A 6 -3.44 -0.92 -11.60
CA VAL A 6 -2.48 -1.88 -11.06
C VAL A 6 -2.11 -2.88 -12.15
N GLU A 7 -0.95 -2.69 -12.76
CA GLU A 7 -0.36 -3.66 -13.68
C GLU A 7 0.28 -4.83 -12.92
N PHE A 8 -0.18 -6.06 -13.20
CA PHE A 8 0.39 -7.29 -12.65
C PHE A 8 0.63 -8.33 -13.75
N ARG A 9 1.56 -9.25 -13.50
CA ARG A 9 1.87 -10.33 -14.45
C ARG A 9 0.77 -11.38 -14.41
N ARG A 10 0.29 -11.79 -15.58
CA ARG A 10 -0.75 -12.81 -15.74
C ARG A 10 -0.43 -14.06 -14.92
N GLY A 11 -1.43 -14.56 -14.18
CA GLY A 11 -1.32 -15.76 -13.34
C GLY A 11 -0.61 -15.56 -11.99
N ARG A 12 -0.14 -14.35 -11.66
CA ARG A 12 0.47 -14.06 -10.34
C ARG A 12 -0.51 -13.59 -9.28
N ILE A 13 -1.69 -13.15 -9.69
CA ILE A 13 -2.79 -12.73 -8.82
C ILE A 13 -4.01 -13.59 -9.17
N THR A 14 -4.64 -14.17 -8.15
CA THR A 14 -5.92 -14.88 -8.26
C THR A 14 -7.01 -14.15 -7.47
N ALA A 15 -8.27 -14.34 -7.85
CA ALA A 15 -9.42 -13.76 -7.13
C ALA A 15 -9.40 -14.15 -5.64
N HIS A 16 -9.14 -15.43 -5.35
CA HIS A 16 -9.05 -15.95 -3.99
C HIS A 16 -7.99 -15.22 -3.13
N GLN A 17 -6.84 -14.85 -3.71
CA GLN A 17 -5.84 -14.06 -2.97
C GLN A 17 -6.38 -12.70 -2.58
N LEU A 18 -7.09 -12.01 -3.46
CA LEU A 18 -7.68 -10.70 -3.17
C LEU A 18 -8.84 -10.81 -2.16
N GLU A 19 -9.70 -11.81 -2.32
CA GLU A 19 -10.82 -12.11 -1.42
C GLU A 19 -10.39 -12.46 -0.01
N SER A 20 -9.19 -13.05 0.17
CA SER A 20 -8.62 -13.33 1.49
C SER A 20 -8.39 -12.07 2.33
N ARG A 21 -8.36 -10.88 1.70
CA ARG A 21 -8.11 -9.57 2.33
C ARG A 21 -6.85 -9.54 3.20
N ARG A 22 -5.90 -10.45 2.93
CA ARG A 22 -4.66 -10.51 3.71
C ARG A 22 -3.91 -9.17 3.53
N PRO A 23 -3.46 -8.52 4.62
CA PRO A 23 -2.88 -7.19 4.54
C PRO A 23 -1.71 -7.08 3.55
N SER A 24 -0.91 -8.12 3.34
CA SER A 24 0.15 -8.09 2.33
C SER A 24 -0.36 -7.89 0.91
N TYR A 25 -1.43 -8.57 0.50
CA TYR A 25 -1.97 -8.46 -0.84
C TYR A 25 -2.63 -7.10 -1.06
N ILE A 26 -3.49 -6.69 -0.13
CA ILE A 26 -4.20 -5.41 -0.23
C ILE A 26 -3.21 -4.24 -0.20
N ASN A 27 -2.26 -4.25 0.75
CA ASN A 27 -1.28 -3.17 0.84
C ASN A 27 -0.35 -3.16 -0.37
N ALA A 28 0.02 -4.32 -0.92
CA ALA A 28 0.82 -4.37 -2.14
C ALA A 28 0.07 -3.78 -3.35
N CYS A 29 -1.23 -4.05 -3.50
CA CYS A 29 -2.06 -3.40 -4.52
C CYS A 29 -2.16 -1.89 -4.29
N LEU A 30 -2.31 -1.43 -3.05
CA LEU A 30 -2.33 0.00 -2.70
C LEU A 30 -1.00 0.69 -3.01
N ILE A 31 0.13 0.07 -2.67
CA ILE A 31 1.47 0.58 -3.01
C ILE A 31 1.62 0.61 -4.54
N GLN A 32 1.14 -0.41 -5.25
CA GLN A 32 1.25 -0.44 -6.70
C GLN A 32 0.35 0.60 -7.37
N SER A 33 -0.79 0.95 -6.77
CA SER A 33 -1.71 1.98 -7.28
C SER A 33 -1.22 3.41 -6.98
N ARG A 34 -0.67 3.65 -5.77
CA ARG A 34 -0.38 5.00 -5.26
C ARG A 34 1.10 5.34 -5.13
N GLY A 35 1.98 4.34 -5.10
CA GLY A 35 3.42 4.51 -4.87
C GLY A 35 4.15 5.08 -6.08
N SER A 36 5.46 5.24 -6.01
CA SER A 36 6.32 5.68 -7.12
C SER A 36 7.43 4.65 -7.35
N ARG A 37 8.10 4.71 -8.51
CA ARG A 37 9.30 3.90 -8.74
C ARG A 37 10.47 4.56 -7.98
N PRO A 38 11.19 3.81 -7.13
CA PRO A 38 12.41 4.33 -6.52
C PRO A 38 13.47 4.57 -7.63
N PRO A 39 14.46 5.45 -7.40
CA PRO A 39 15.54 5.69 -8.36
C PRO A 39 16.28 4.40 -8.77
N VAL A 40 16.44 3.48 -7.82
CA VAL A 40 17.00 2.14 -8.04
C VAL A 40 16.00 1.11 -7.50
N PRO A 41 15.64 0.07 -8.29
CA PRO A 41 14.75 -0.99 -7.80
C PRO A 41 15.38 -1.74 -6.63
N CYS A 42 14.54 -2.31 -5.74
CA CYS A 42 15.07 -3.08 -4.62
C CYS A 42 15.84 -4.33 -5.11
N SER A 43 16.77 -4.83 -4.31
CA SER A 43 17.65 -5.96 -4.64
C SER A 43 16.88 -7.20 -5.13
N SER A 44 15.76 -7.51 -4.48
CA SER A 44 14.87 -8.62 -4.88
C SER A 44 14.22 -8.41 -6.24
N CYS A 45 13.78 -7.19 -6.55
CA CYS A 45 13.19 -6.86 -7.86
C CYS A 45 14.25 -6.80 -8.97
N HIS A 46 15.45 -6.30 -8.66
CA HIS A 46 16.58 -6.27 -9.58
C HIS A 46 17.07 -7.68 -9.94
N ALA A 47 17.19 -8.58 -8.95
CA ALA A 47 17.71 -9.92 -9.16
C ALA A 47 16.77 -10.83 -9.96
N GLN A 48 15.45 -10.64 -9.84
CA GLN A 48 14.45 -11.51 -10.46
C GLN A 48 13.24 -10.75 -11.04
N PRO A 49 13.43 -9.87 -12.03
CA PRO A 49 12.37 -8.98 -12.52
C PRO A 49 11.20 -9.73 -13.18
N GLY A 50 11.44 -10.90 -13.75
CA GLY A 50 10.42 -11.73 -14.43
C GLY A 50 9.57 -12.60 -13.50
N THR A 51 9.99 -12.82 -12.26
CA THR A 51 9.28 -13.73 -11.32
C THR A 51 8.31 -13.00 -10.40
N LYS A 52 8.38 -11.67 -10.36
CA LYS A 52 7.59 -10.86 -9.44
C LYS A 52 6.12 -10.74 -9.87
N THR A 53 5.25 -10.49 -8.90
CA THR A 53 3.82 -10.30 -9.11
C THR A 53 3.54 -9.06 -9.96
N PHE A 54 4.13 -7.93 -9.59
CA PHE A 54 3.99 -6.66 -10.30
C PHE A 54 5.19 -6.46 -11.24
N ALA A 55 4.91 -5.91 -12.42
CA ALA A 55 5.92 -5.68 -13.44
C ALA A 55 6.96 -4.64 -13.02
N SER A 56 6.55 -3.63 -12.25
CA SER A 56 7.41 -2.54 -11.77
C SER A 56 7.70 -2.65 -10.27
N CYS A 57 8.91 -2.28 -9.85
CA CYS A 57 9.20 -2.03 -8.44
C CYS A 57 8.65 -0.65 -8.04
N ARG A 58 7.53 -0.60 -7.31
CA ARG A 58 6.99 0.63 -6.72
C ARG A 58 7.03 0.56 -5.20
N HIS A 59 7.27 1.69 -4.55
CA HIS A 59 7.18 1.85 -3.10
C HIS A 59 6.36 3.09 -2.75
N LEU A 60 5.86 3.16 -1.52
CA LEU A 60 5.12 4.31 -1.02
C LEU A 60 5.80 4.78 0.27
N PRO A 61 6.67 5.81 0.20
CA PRO A 61 7.33 6.37 1.37
C PRO A 61 6.33 6.80 2.45
N GLY A 62 6.67 6.59 3.72
CA GLY A 62 5.82 6.90 4.86
C GLY A 62 4.71 5.89 5.12
N ALA A 63 4.62 4.80 4.33
CA ALA A 63 3.62 3.77 4.50
C ALA A 63 4.26 2.37 4.54
N TRP A 64 3.86 1.56 5.54
CA TRP A 64 4.27 0.15 5.68
C TRP A 64 5.80 -0.07 5.64
N GLY A 65 6.55 0.86 6.24
CA GLY A 65 8.01 0.85 6.32
C GLY A 65 8.72 1.20 5.01
N GLY A 66 8.02 1.80 4.03
CA GLY A 66 8.57 2.20 2.74
C GLY A 66 8.91 1.03 1.81
N ALA A 67 8.50 -0.19 2.15
CA ALA A 67 8.79 -1.38 1.37
C ALA A 67 8.10 -1.37 0.00
N CYS A 68 8.72 -1.99 -1.00
CA CYS A 68 8.12 -2.08 -2.33
C CYS A 68 6.95 -3.10 -2.39
N ALA A 69 6.02 -2.89 -3.33
CA ALA A 69 4.83 -3.72 -3.52
C ALA A 69 5.15 -5.21 -3.71
N ASN A 70 6.20 -5.54 -4.47
CA ASN A 70 6.60 -6.93 -4.71
C ASN A 70 7.11 -7.63 -3.46
N CYS A 71 7.87 -6.94 -2.62
CA CYS A 71 8.29 -7.47 -1.32
C CYS A 71 7.12 -7.54 -0.35
N LYS A 72 6.19 -6.58 -0.41
CA LYS A 72 4.98 -6.60 0.42
C LYS A 72 4.07 -7.79 0.07
N TRP A 73 3.87 -8.06 -1.22
CA TRP A 73 3.04 -9.16 -1.73
C TRP A 73 3.53 -10.52 -1.23
N SER A 74 4.84 -10.75 -1.24
CA SER A 74 5.44 -12.01 -0.78
C SER A 74 5.72 -12.08 0.72
N ASP A 75 5.20 -11.13 1.51
CA ASP A 75 5.49 -10.94 2.94
C ASP A 75 6.97 -10.81 3.31
N GLN A 76 7.79 -10.35 2.37
CA GLN A 76 9.23 -10.13 2.55
C GLN A 76 9.56 -8.63 2.68
N ALA A 77 8.61 -7.83 3.16
CA ALA A 77 8.78 -6.38 3.32
C ALA A 77 9.99 -6.05 4.22
N SER A 78 10.20 -6.80 5.31
CA SER A 78 11.35 -6.64 6.23
C SER A 78 12.70 -6.92 5.58
N ARG A 79 12.73 -7.59 4.42
CA ARG A 79 13.94 -7.87 3.63
C ARG A 79 14.07 -6.97 2.40
N CYS A 80 13.14 -6.04 2.19
CA CYS A 80 13.19 -5.11 1.07
C CYS A 80 14.36 -4.14 1.27
N SER A 81 15.22 -3.96 0.27
CA SER A 81 16.31 -2.97 0.33
C SER A 81 15.83 -1.54 0.09
N VAL A 82 14.58 -1.36 -0.33
CA VAL A 82 13.90 -0.06 -0.39
C VAL A 82 13.00 0.00 0.84
N ARG A 83 13.28 0.94 1.73
CA ARG A 83 12.60 1.12 3.02
C ARG A 83 12.85 2.53 3.54
N ASP A 84 11.98 3.00 4.42
CA ASP A 84 12.17 4.31 5.06
C ASP A 84 13.21 4.21 6.19
N GLU A 85 14.04 5.25 6.34
CA GLU A 85 15.12 5.31 7.34
C GLU A 85 14.60 5.23 8.79
N VAL A 86 13.43 5.84 9.03
CA VAL A 86 12.74 5.78 10.33
C VAL A 86 12.42 4.32 10.72
N TRP A 87 12.15 3.46 9.73
CA TRP A 87 11.87 2.05 9.97
C TRP A 87 13.15 1.22 10.20
N THR A 88 14.29 1.62 9.62
CA THR A 88 15.58 0.95 9.87
C THR A 88 16.08 1.13 11.29
N GLY A 89 15.91 2.33 11.87
CA GLY A 89 16.39 2.66 13.22
C GLY A 89 15.66 1.93 14.35
N LEU A 90 14.43 1.46 14.12
CA LEU A 90 13.67 0.67 15.11
C LEU A 90 14.12 -0.79 15.20
N THR A 91 14.83 -1.30 14.18
CA THR A 91 15.30 -2.69 14.14
C THR A 91 16.78 -2.87 14.48
N ASP A 92 17.54 -1.77 14.60
CA ASP A 92 18.99 -1.76 14.84
C ASP A 92 19.35 -1.58 16.34
N GLY A 93 18.36 -1.75 17.23
CA GLY A 93 18.57 -1.82 18.68
C GLY A 93 19.17 -3.17 19.06
N THR A 94 20.49 -3.27 18.97
CA THR A 94 21.32 -4.43 19.32
C THR A 94 21.00 -5.03 20.69
N ASP A 95 20.91 -6.35 20.71
CA ASP A 95 20.99 -7.25 21.86
C ASP A 95 22.13 -6.85 22.81
N SER A 96 21.80 -6.35 24.00
CA SER A 96 22.65 -6.44 25.18
C SER A 96 21.81 -6.37 26.45
N ALA A 97 21.71 -7.54 27.09
CA ALA A 97 21.33 -7.80 28.48
C ALA A 97 19.91 -7.38 28.94
N ALA A 98 19.00 -8.36 29.04
CA ALA A 98 18.36 -8.74 30.32
C ALA A 98 17.35 -9.88 30.11
N GLN A 99 17.45 -10.90 30.94
CA GLN A 99 16.40 -11.89 31.19
C GLN A 99 15.23 -11.18 31.91
N ASP A 100 14.04 -11.07 31.31
CA ASP A 100 12.76 -11.28 32.01
C ASP A 100 11.56 -11.24 31.03
N ARG A 101 10.71 -12.26 31.16
CA ARG A 101 9.28 -12.37 30.83
C ARG A 101 8.65 -11.48 29.73
N GLY A 102 8.48 -12.10 28.56
CA GLY A 102 7.24 -12.23 27.77
C GLY A 102 6.40 -10.97 27.44
N LEU A 103 6.39 -10.59 26.16
CA LEU A 103 5.28 -9.86 25.51
C LEU A 103 5.14 -10.30 24.03
N PRO A 104 3.92 -10.41 23.48
CA PRO A 104 3.68 -10.92 22.14
C PRO A 104 3.98 -9.87 21.06
N GLY A 105 4.39 -10.36 19.89
CA GLY A 105 4.85 -9.57 18.75
C GLY A 105 3.99 -8.36 18.40
N GLY A 106 4.63 -7.19 18.41
CA GLY A 106 4.06 -5.95 17.89
C GLY A 106 4.10 -5.95 16.37
N THR A 107 2.98 -6.29 15.73
CA THR A 107 2.70 -5.73 14.41
C THR A 107 2.46 -4.24 14.62
N VAL A 108 3.42 -3.39 14.24
CA VAL A 108 3.20 -1.93 14.18
C VAL A 108 2.17 -1.70 13.07
N ARG A 109 0.91 -1.71 13.49
CA ARG A 109 -0.21 -1.16 12.74
C ARG A 109 -0.15 0.32 13.04
N ASP A 110 0.35 1.14 12.13
CA ASP A 110 -0.07 2.54 12.13
C ASP A 110 -1.57 2.52 11.82
N PRO A 111 -2.45 2.91 12.77
CA PRO A 111 -3.85 3.12 12.44
C PRO A 111 -3.89 4.40 11.61
N ILE A 112 -4.49 4.33 10.42
CA ILE A 112 -5.03 5.53 9.80
C ILE A 112 -6.10 6.03 10.77
N LEU A 113 -5.84 7.13 11.47
CA LEU A 113 -6.87 7.84 12.23
C LEU A 113 -7.84 8.42 11.19
N ILE A 114 -8.95 7.73 10.98
CA ILE A 114 -10.12 8.33 10.35
C ILE A 114 -10.74 9.17 11.46
N GLU A 115 -10.57 10.50 11.39
CA GLU A 115 -11.30 11.40 12.28
C GLU A 115 -12.80 11.15 12.03
N ASP A 116 -13.56 10.95 13.10
CA ASP A 116 -15.00 10.77 13.04
C ASP A 116 -15.61 12.05 12.44
N VAL A 117 -15.92 12.02 11.15
CA VAL A 117 -16.79 13.03 10.53
C VAL A 117 -18.16 12.85 11.16
N GLU A 118 -18.51 13.76 12.07
CA GLU A 118 -19.81 13.81 12.71
C GLU A 118 -20.93 13.68 11.66
N GLY A 119 -21.85 12.75 11.94
CA GLY A 119 -22.65 12.08 10.95
C GLY A 119 -23.46 12.97 10.01
N GLN A 120 -23.22 12.80 8.71
CA GLN A 120 -24.24 13.13 7.71
C GLN A 120 -25.41 12.15 7.86
N ASN A 121 -26.59 12.72 8.14
CA ASN A 121 -27.84 12.00 8.23
C ASN A 121 -28.14 11.30 6.90
N ILE A 122 -27.90 9.99 6.85
CA ILE A 122 -28.11 9.13 5.66
C ILE A 122 -29.58 9.04 5.22
N ASN A 123 -30.52 9.61 5.97
CA ASN A 123 -31.94 9.66 5.62
C ASN A 123 -32.37 10.99 4.99
N GLN A 124 -31.45 11.93 4.73
CA GLN A 124 -31.77 13.05 3.86
C GLN A 124 -31.69 12.60 2.40
N PRO A 125 -32.79 12.70 1.63
CA PRO A 125 -32.71 12.48 0.19
C PRO A 125 -31.76 13.52 -0.43
N ILE A 126 -30.88 13.04 -1.30
CA ILE A 126 -30.00 13.89 -2.11
C ILE A 126 -30.92 14.73 -3.00
N LEU A 127 -31.01 16.03 -2.73
CA LEU A 127 -31.61 16.98 -3.65
C LEU A 127 -30.63 17.15 -4.80
N ILE A 128 -30.97 16.58 -5.96
CA ILE A 128 -30.29 16.90 -7.21
C ILE A 128 -30.87 18.25 -7.62
N GLU A 129 -30.11 19.32 -7.43
CA GLU A 129 -30.46 20.62 -8.00
C GLU A 129 -30.26 20.49 -9.52
N GLU A 130 -31.36 20.49 -10.28
CA GLU A 130 -31.33 20.56 -11.74
C GLU A 130 -30.98 21.99 -12.16
N ASP A 131 -29.71 22.35 -12.06
CA ASP A 131 -29.19 23.52 -12.75
C ASP A 131 -29.00 23.16 -14.23
N GLY A 132 -30.10 23.29 -14.97
CA GLY A 132 -30.09 23.29 -16.42
C GLY A 132 -29.43 24.57 -16.94
N ASP A 133 -28.13 24.51 -17.20
CA ASP A 133 -27.48 25.44 -18.14
C ASP A 133 -27.52 24.81 -19.54
N GLU A 134 -28.68 24.99 -20.18
CA GLU A 134 -28.89 24.78 -21.59
C GLU A 134 -28.10 25.86 -22.34
N ASN A 135 -26.83 25.62 -22.72
CA ASN A 135 -26.11 26.23 -23.87
C ASN A 135 -24.59 25.93 -23.89
N ASP A 136 -24.17 24.68 -24.04
CA ASP A 136 -22.82 24.39 -24.57
C ASP A 136 -22.93 23.65 -25.91
N PRO A 137 -22.55 24.27 -27.04
CA PRO A 137 -22.63 23.62 -28.34
C PRO A 137 -21.60 22.47 -28.44
N ILE A 138 -22.10 21.28 -28.78
CA ILE A 138 -21.27 20.14 -29.16
C ILE A 138 -20.58 20.48 -30.49
N ILE A 139 -19.27 20.72 -30.45
CA ILE A 139 -18.44 20.79 -31.67
C ILE A 139 -18.28 19.35 -32.19
N LEU A 140 -18.86 19.06 -33.36
CA LEU A 140 -18.65 17.84 -34.13
C LEU A 140 -17.26 17.82 -34.80
#